data_AF-A0A7S1L2P4-F1
#
_entry.id   AF-A0A7S1L2P4-F1
#
_cell.length_a   1.000
_cell.length_b   1.000
_cell.length_c   1.000
_cell.angle_alpha   90.00
_cell.angle_beta   90.00
_cell.angle_gamma   90.00
#
_symmetry.space_group_name_H-M   'P 1'
#
loop_
_entity.id
_entity.type
_entity.pdbx_description
1 polymer ?
#
loop_
_entity_poly.entity_id
_entity_poly.type
_entity_poly.pdbx_seq_one_letter_code
_entity_poly.pdbx_strand_id
1 'polypeptide(L)'
;HFAQRLNDSLVATEWPDSLVHEAHFTRVRDSTSGKTLFAGPRVRFGLSFGSVATDFSAEEGHPYAIGAEVITAGRVAAVARPGEICATAQFKERLEEELGGLQPGESPLGDIAQWVSGGPISRQAPAGTVSMVPPDYQGRRGVWKREYGSVA
;
A
#
# COMPACT_ATOMS: atom_id res chain seq x y z
N HIS A 1 10.94 -6.49 4.03
CA HIS A 1 10.48 -7.88 3.86
C HIS A 1 9.16 -8.27 4.56
N PHE A 2 8.80 -7.73 5.74
CA PHE A 2 7.57 -8.16 6.46
C PHE A 2 6.27 -8.00 5.65
N ALA A 3 5.98 -6.80 5.13
CA ALA A 3 4.74 -6.52 4.41
C ALA A 3 4.53 -7.44 3.19
N GLN A 4 5.60 -7.71 2.44
CA GLN A 4 5.57 -8.63 1.31
C GLN A 4 5.22 -10.05 1.76
N ARG A 5 5.92 -10.60 2.78
CA ARG A 5 5.64 -11.96 3.28
C ARG A 5 4.21 -12.10 3.81
N LEU A 6 3.69 -11.07 4.47
CA LEU A 6 2.31 -11.06 4.94
C LEU A 6 1.32 -11.10 3.75
N ASN A 7 1.54 -10.27 2.73
CA ASN A 7 0.73 -10.31 1.50
C ASN A 7 0.80 -11.69 0.81
N ASP A 8 1.99 -12.27 0.67
CA ASP A 8 2.17 -13.60 0.08
C ASP A 8 1.42 -14.68 0.90
N SER A 9 1.48 -14.57 2.23
CA SER A 9 0.77 -15.48 3.13
C SER A 9 -0.74 -15.35 3.01
N LEU A 10 -1.27 -14.13 2.91
CA LEU A 10 -2.71 -13.88 2.72
C LEU A 10 -3.22 -14.46 1.40
N VAL A 11 -2.43 -14.31 0.33
CA VAL A 11 -2.76 -14.87 -0.99
C VAL A 11 -2.73 -16.41 -0.98
N ALA A 12 -1.79 -17.01 -0.25
CA ALA A 12 -1.65 -18.46 -0.14
C ALA A 12 -2.65 -19.11 0.83
N THR A 13 -3.30 -18.33 1.69
CA THR A 13 -4.26 -18.84 2.69
C THR A 13 -5.54 -19.35 2.01
N GLU A 14 -5.99 -20.52 2.42
CA GLU A 14 -7.30 -21.06 2.04
C GLU A 14 -8.41 -20.39 2.87
N TRP A 15 -8.97 -19.33 2.30
CA TRP A 15 -10.10 -18.64 2.91
C TRP A 15 -11.40 -19.42 2.71
N PRO A 16 -12.31 -19.44 3.71
CA PRO A 16 -13.63 -20.04 3.56
C PRO A 16 -14.37 -19.45 2.36
N ASP A 17 -15.10 -20.29 1.61
CA ASP A 17 -15.81 -19.84 0.41
C ASP A 17 -16.76 -18.69 0.70
N SER A 18 -17.46 -18.71 1.83
CA SER A 18 -18.35 -17.63 2.26
C SER A 18 -17.66 -16.26 2.27
N LEU A 19 -16.37 -16.22 2.61
CA LEU A 19 -15.59 -14.99 2.65
C LEU A 19 -15.11 -14.57 1.26
N VAL A 20 -14.74 -15.51 0.38
CA VAL A 20 -14.25 -15.20 -0.98
C VAL A 20 -15.36 -14.67 -1.90
N HIS A 21 -16.63 -14.98 -1.61
CA HIS A 21 -17.77 -14.45 -2.37
C HIS A 21 -18.09 -12.98 -2.04
N GLU A 22 -17.54 -12.43 -0.97
CA GLU A 22 -17.67 -11.00 -0.66
C GLU A 22 -16.82 -10.17 -1.64
N ALA A 23 -17.40 -9.08 -2.16
CA ALA A 23 -16.79 -8.29 -3.25
C ALA A 23 -15.38 -7.76 -2.92
N HIS A 24 -15.09 -7.52 -1.64
CA HIS A 24 -13.79 -7.01 -1.19
C HIS A 24 -12.73 -8.09 -0.95
N PHE A 25 -13.14 -9.36 -0.97
CA PHE A 25 -12.33 -10.53 -0.63
C PHE A 25 -12.18 -11.50 -1.82
N THR A 26 -12.83 -11.16 -2.95
CA THR A 26 -12.82 -11.97 -4.16
C THR A 26 -11.42 -12.26 -4.64
N ARG A 27 -11.23 -13.51 -5.09
CA ARG A 27 -9.98 -13.98 -5.70
C ARG A 27 -9.77 -13.30 -7.05
N VAL A 28 -8.61 -12.69 -7.23
CA VAL A 28 -8.21 -12.04 -8.48
C VAL A 28 -7.02 -12.81 -9.04
N ARG A 29 -7.08 -13.14 -10.33
CA ARG A 29 -5.99 -13.79 -11.05
C ARG A 29 -5.48 -12.89 -12.16
N ASP A 30 -4.18 -12.93 -12.38
CA ASP A 30 -3.56 -12.35 -13.55
C ASP A 30 -4.08 -13.06 -14.80
N SER A 31 -4.55 -12.30 -15.78
CA SER A 31 -5.21 -12.85 -16.97
C SER A 31 -4.25 -13.59 -17.90
N THR A 32 -2.95 -13.28 -17.83
CA THR A 32 -1.94 -13.82 -18.73
C THR A 32 -1.26 -15.05 -18.14
N SER A 33 -0.79 -14.96 -16.90
CA SER A 33 -0.06 -16.02 -16.20
C SER A 33 -0.98 -16.98 -15.42
N GLY A 34 -2.24 -16.60 -15.18
CA GLY A 34 -3.16 -17.35 -14.32
C GLY A 34 -2.79 -17.29 -12.83
N LYS A 35 -1.71 -16.58 -12.46
CA LYS A 35 -1.24 -16.45 -11.08
C LYS A 35 -2.29 -15.72 -10.24
N THR A 36 -2.55 -16.22 -9.04
CA THR A 36 -3.42 -15.51 -8.09
C THR A 36 -2.71 -14.25 -7.59
N LEU A 37 -3.33 -13.10 -7.78
CA LEU A 37 -2.84 -11.79 -7.33
C LEU A 37 -3.42 -11.43 -5.96
N PHE A 38 -4.69 -11.77 -5.71
CA PHE A 38 -5.37 -11.54 -4.44
C PHE A 38 -6.29 -12.73 -4.11
N ALA A 39 -6.41 -13.06 -2.82
CA ALA A 39 -7.42 -13.98 -2.31
C ALA A 39 -7.72 -13.61 -0.85
N GLY A 40 -8.99 -13.38 -0.51
CA GLY A 40 -9.38 -13.04 0.85
C GLY A 40 -9.02 -11.61 1.27
N PRO A 41 -8.73 -11.37 2.57
CA PRO A 41 -8.49 -10.05 3.13
C PRO A 41 -7.30 -9.35 2.48
N ARG A 42 -7.44 -8.05 2.25
CA ARG A 42 -6.44 -7.23 1.59
C ARG A 42 -5.96 -6.13 2.52
N VAL A 43 -4.71 -6.23 2.96
CA VAL A 43 -4.10 -5.29 3.90
C VAL A 43 -3.52 -4.10 3.14
N ARG A 44 -3.63 -2.91 3.73
CA ARG A 44 -2.99 -1.69 3.25
C ARG A 44 -1.76 -1.44 4.10
N PHE A 45 -0.60 -1.24 3.46
CA PHE A 45 0.62 -0.90 4.18
C PHE A 45 1.05 0.52 3.87
N GLY A 46 1.40 1.26 4.93
CA GLY A 46 2.10 2.53 4.84
C GLY A 46 3.44 2.43 5.55
N LEU A 47 4.51 2.71 4.82
CA LEU A 47 5.88 2.66 5.30
C LEU A 47 6.44 4.08 5.35
N SER A 48 7.11 4.40 6.44
CA SER A 48 7.73 5.69 6.67
C SER A 48 9.04 5.47 7.42
N PHE A 49 10.04 6.33 7.20
CA PHE A 49 11.34 6.24 7.84
C PHE A 49 11.67 7.58 8.50
N GLY A 50 11.90 7.56 9.81
CA GLY A 50 12.20 8.76 10.57
C GLY A 50 12.35 8.48 12.06
N SER A 51 12.58 9.54 12.83
CA SER A 51 12.68 9.43 14.29
C SER A 51 11.31 9.29 14.92
N VAL A 52 11.19 8.34 15.84
CA VAL A 52 10.02 8.15 16.69
C VAL A 52 10.45 8.27 18.14
N ALA A 53 9.57 8.79 19.00
CA ALA A 53 9.70 8.59 20.43
C ALA A 53 8.94 7.32 20.82
N THR A 54 9.39 6.68 21.88
CA THR A 54 8.69 5.53 22.47
C THR A 54 8.19 5.93 23.84
N ASP A 55 6.96 5.55 24.14
CA ASP A 55 6.34 5.75 25.44
C ASP A 55 5.86 4.40 25.98
N PHE A 56 5.62 4.32 27.28
CA PHE A 56 5.25 3.08 27.96
C PHE A 56 3.98 3.28 28.78
N SER A 57 2.92 2.60 28.39
CA SER A 57 1.70 2.53 29.20
C SER A 57 1.82 1.42 30.23
N ALA A 58 1.75 1.78 31.51
CA ALA A 58 1.73 0.81 32.60
C ALA A 58 0.48 -0.09 32.58
N GLU A 59 -0.63 0.40 32.01
CA GLU A 59 -1.88 -0.36 31.88
C GLU A 59 -1.78 -1.41 30.77
N GLU A 60 -1.16 -1.05 29.64
CA GLU A 60 -1.08 -1.93 28.48
C GLU A 60 0.12 -2.89 28.55
N GLY A 61 1.12 -2.58 29.39
CA GLY A 61 2.28 -3.44 29.64
C GLY A 61 3.22 -3.58 28.44
N HIS A 62 3.08 -2.74 27.41
CA HIS A 62 3.93 -2.74 26.22
C HIS A 62 4.26 -1.32 25.75
N PRO A 63 5.44 -1.11 25.14
CA PRO A 63 5.79 0.20 24.60
C PRO A 63 5.00 0.49 23.32
N TYR A 64 4.68 1.77 23.10
CA TYR A 64 4.09 2.25 21.84
C TYR A 64 4.94 3.39 21.26
N ALA A 65 4.96 3.46 19.93
CA ALA A 65 5.64 4.53 19.22
C ALA A 65 4.74 5.75 19.09
N ILE A 66 5.30 6.93 19.32
CA ILE A 66 4.65 8.23 19.14
C ILE A 66 5.51 9.16 18.29
N GLY A 67 4.87 10.17 17.70
CA GLY A 67 5.53 11.23 16.96
C GLY A 67 4.98 11.40 15.55
N ALA A 68 5.54 12.40 14.85
CA ALA A 68 5.10 12.77 13.50
C ALA A 68 5.22 11.61 12.50
N GLU A 69 6.26 10.78 12.65
CA GLU A 69 6.52 9.69 11.70
C GLU A 69 5.46 8.57 11.78
N VAL A 70 4.92 8.30 12.97
CA VAL A 70 3.81 7.35 13.16
C VAL A 70 2.55 7.86 12.44
N ILE A 71 2.28 9.16 12.54
CA ILE A 71 1.16 9.82 11.84
C ILE A 71 1.37 9.76 10.33
N THR A 72 2.59 10.02 9.85
CA THR A 72 2.95 9.93 8.42
C THR A 72 2.72 8.52 7.90
N ALA A 73 3.22 7.48 8.58
CA ALA A 73 2.99 6.09 8.20
C ALA A 73 1.49 5.75 8.12
N GLY A 74 0.70 6.20 9.09
CA GLY A 74 -0.76 6.05 9.08
C GLY A 74 -1.44 6.73 7.89
N ARG A 75 -1.00 7.95 7.53
CA ARG A 75 -1.50 8.67 6.35
C ARG A 75 -1.13 7.97 5.04
N VAL A 76 0.10 7.46 4.94
CA VAL A 76 0.56 6.69 3.78
C VAL A 76 -0.26 5.39 3.64
N ALA A 77 -0.56 4.71 4.74
CA ALA A 77 -1.42 3.52 4.72
C ALA A 77 -2.87 3.86 4.31
N ALA A 78 -3.38 5.02 4.73
CA ALA A 78 -4.75 5.45 4.43
C ALA A 78 -4.98 5.70 2.93
N VAL A 79 -3.94 6.14 2.20
CA VAL A 79 -4.02 6.37 0.75
C VAL A 79 -3.74 5.10 -0.08
N ALA A 80 -3.14 4.07 0.52
CA ALA A 80 -2.89 2.81 -0.15
C ALA A 80 -4.20 2.09 -0.50
N ARG A 81 -4.24 1.44 -1.68
CA ARG A 81 -5.35 0.57 -2.07
C ARG A 81 -5.27 -0.76 -1.30
N PRO A 82 -6.38 -1.50 -1.17
CA PRO A 82 -6.34 -2.81 -0.55
C PRO A 82 -5.34 -3.75 -1.25
N GLY A 83 -4.36 -4.26 -0.51
CA GLY A 83 -3.28 -5.12 -1.01
C GLY A 83 -2.02 -4.35 -1.43
N GLU A 84 -2.04 -3.03 -1.39
CA GLU A 84 -0.93 -2.17 -1.81
C GLU A 84 0.00 -1.83 -0.64
N ILE A 85 1.28 -1.67 -0.96
CA ILE A 85 2.31 -1.17 -0.06
C ILE A 85 2.75 0.19 -0.58
N CYS A 86 2.49 1.24 0.19
CA CYS A 86 2.95 2.59 -0.08
C CYS A 86 4.07 2.96 0.88
N ALA A 87 5.04 3.76 0.40
CA ALA A 87 6.17 4.21 1.20
C ALA A 87 6.45 5.69 0.96
N THR A 88 7.01 6.39 1.95
CA THR A 88 7.53 7.75 1.74
C THR A 88 8.80 7.74 0.89
N ALA A 89 9.12 8.89 0.28
CA ALA A 89 10.36 9.05 -0.49
C ALA A 89 11.60 8.78 0.38
N GLN A 90 11.61 9.27 1.62
CA GLN A 90 12.68 9.05 2.58
C GLN A 90 12.89 7.56 2.91
N PHE A 91 11.80 6.78 3.04
CA PHE A 91 11.91 5.34 3.23
C PHE A 91 12.59 4.66 2.03
N LYS A 92 12.22 5.08 0.81
CA LYS A 92 12.84 4.57 -0.42
C LYS A 92 14.34 4.88 -0.47
N GLU A 93 14.72 6.14 -0.25
CA GLU A 93 16.12 6.58 -0.25
C GLU A 93 16.94 5.76 0.76
N ARG A 94 16.41 5.60 1.97
CA ARG A 94 17.08 4.82 3.00
C ARG A 94 17.23 3.34 2.62
N LEU A 95 16.18 2.76 2.03
CA LEU A 95 16.23 1.39 1.54
C LEU A 95 17.29 1.23 0.44
N GLU A 96 17.40 2.19 -0.48
CA GLU A 96 18.40 2.20 -1.54
C GLU A 96 19.83 2.36 -0.99
N GLU A 97 20.03 3.14 0.08
CA GLU A 97 21.33 3.21 0.77
C GLU A 97 21.71 1.88 1.42
N GLU A 98 20.76 1.24 2.11
CA GLU A 98 21.00 -0.05 2.77
C GLU A 98 21.23 -1.18 1.76
N LEU A 99 20.55 -1.13 0.61
CA LEU A 99 20.71 -2.08 -0.48
C LEU A 99 21.87 -1.72 -1.42
N GLY A 100 22.35 -0.47 -1.43
CA GLY A 100 23.39 0.04 -2.33
C GLY A 100 24.79 -0.56 -2.12
N GLY A 101 24.97 -1.38 -1.10
CA GLY A 101 26.14 -2.27 -0.92
C GLY A 101 25.99 -3.64 -1.60
N LEU A 102 24.80 -4.00 -2.05
CA LEU A 102 24.53 -5.17 -2.88
C LEU A 102 24.57 -4.69 -4.33
N GLN A 103 25.56 -5.17 -5.10
CA GLN A 103 25.49 -5.12 -6.56
C GLN A 103 24.09 -5.64 -6.96
N PRO A 104 23.43 -5.06 -7.98
CA PRO A 104 22.25 -5.66 -8.59
C PRO A 104 22.67 -6.99 -9.24
N GLY A 105 22.92 -8.00 -8.41
CA GLY A 105 23.13 -9.38 -8.83
C GLY A 105 21.78 -9.89 -9.25
N GLU A 106 21.73 -10.39 -10.48
CA GLU A 106 20.59 -11.03 -11.14
C GLU A 106 19.56 -11.53 -10.12
N SER A 107 18.59 -10.66 -9.83
CA SER A 107 17.37 -11.11 -9.22
C SER A 107 16.86 -12.20 -10.17
N PRO A 108 16.53 -13.42 -9.71
CA PRO A 108 15.83 -14.40 -10.55
C PRO A 108 14.46 -13.86 -11.03
N LEU A 109 14.09 -12.65 -10.60
CA LEU A 109 12.95 -11.85 -10.99
C LEU A 109 13.42 -10.55 -11.68
N GLY A 110 14.15 -10.65 -12.80
CA GLY A 110 14.69 -9.51 -13.55
C GLY A 110 13.74 -8.32 -13.73
N ASP A 111 14.29 -7.11 -13.82
CA ASP A 111 13.63 -5.83 -14.14
C ASP A 111 12.33 -5.48 -13.37
N ILE A 112 12.11 -5.96 -12.14
CA ILE A 112 11.02 -5.48 -11.29
C ILE A 112 11.50 -4.33 -10.40
N ALA A 113 11.87 -3.21 -11.04
CA ALA A 113 11.79 -1.88 -10.44
C ALA A 113 10.45 -1.20 -10.85
N GLN A 114 9.37 -1.97 -10.83
CA GLN A 114 7.98 -1.50 -10.88
C GLN A 114 7.19 -2.31 -9.86
N TRP A 115 7.06 -1.78 -8.64
CA TRP A 115 6.15 -2.35 -7.65
C TRP A 115 4.72 -1.99 -8.01
N VAL A 116 4.14 -2.72 -8.95
CA VAL A 116 2.73 -2.62 -9.28
C VAL A 116 2.23 -4.00 -9.67
N SER A 117 1.23 -4.52 -8.96
CA SER A 117 0.23 -5.32 -9.66
C SER A 117 -0.62 -4.34 -10.49
N GLY A 118 -0.08 -3.87 -11.63
CA GLY A 118 -0.76 -2.97 -12.57
C GLY A 118 -0.03 -1.69 -13.01
N GLY A 119 1.17 -1.80 -13.62
CA GLY A 119 1.78 -0.79 -14.50
C GLY A 119 2.22 0.57 -13.91
N PRO A 120 3.21 1.26 -14.53
CA PRO A 120 3.74 2.53 -14.04
C PRO A 120 2.70 3.64 -14.14
N ILE A 121 2.14 4.06 -13.00
CA ILE A 121 1.27 5.23 -12.93
C ILE A 121 2.15 6.45 -12.59
N SER A 122 2.61 7.13 -13.64
CA SER A 122 3.02 8.52 -13.55
C SER A 122 1.79 9.40 -13.69
N ARG A 123 1.36 10.08 -12.62
CA ARG A 123 0.68 11.38 -12.68
C ARG A 123 1.00 12.19 -11.45
N GLN A 124 0.54 13.43 -11.39
CA GLN A 124 0.99 14.43 -10.44
C GLN A 124 0.15 14.42 -9.17
N ALA A 125 0.88 14.58 -8.10
CA ALA A 125 0.50 14.62 -6.71
C ALA A 125 0.02 16.05 -6.36
N PRO A 126 -0.98 16.33 -5.48
CA PRO A 126 -1.18 17.67 -4.97
C PRO A 126 0.06 17.99 -4.15
N ALA A 127 1.02 18.72 -4.74
CA ALA A 127 2.43 18.82 -4.33
C ALA A 127 2.82 17.78 -3.24
N GLY A 128 2.86 16.49 -3.62
CA GLY A 128 3.16 15.38 -2.69
C GLY A 128 2.29 14.10 -2.62
N THR A 129 1.16 13.89 -3.30
CA THR A 129 0.51 12.52 -3.40
C THR A 129 -0.29 12.18 -4.69
N VAL A 130 0.18 11.28 -5.55
CA VAL A 130 -0.50 10.93 -6.83
C VAL A 130 -1.57 9.85 -6.61
N SER A 131 -2.75 10.01 -7.20
CA SER A 131 -3.78 8.96 -7.29
C SER A 131 -4.30 8.83 -8.72
N MET A 132 -4.53 7.59 -9.18
CA MET A 132 -5.17 7.31 -10.47
C MET A 132 -5.96 5.99 -10.42
N VAL A 133 -7.18 6.01 -10.97
CA VAL A 133 -8.18 4.93 -10.97
C VAL A 133 -8.27 4.30 -12.38
N PRO A 134 -8.46 2.97 -12.53
CA PRO A 134 -8.75 2.34 -13.82
C PRO A 134 -10.12 2.78 -14.40
N PRO A 135 -10.27 2.91 -15.73
CA PRO A 135 -11.49 3.42 -16.39
C PRO A 135 -12.76 2.57 -16.19
N ASP A 136 -12.63 1.37 -15.62
CA ASP A 136 -13.67 0.36 -15.47
C ASP A 136 -14.18 0.18 -14.03
N TYR A 137 -13.62 0.90 -13.04
CA TYR A 137 -14.10 0.84 -11.65
C TYR A 137 -15.15 1.92 -11.34
N GLN A 138 -16.39 1.74 -11.81
CA GLN A 138 -17.55 2.56 -11.39
C GLN A 138 -18.12 2.06 -10.06
N GLY A 139 -17.38 2.30 -8.97
CA GLY A 139 -17.94 2.25 -7.62
C GLY A 139 -18.92 3.39 -7.40
N ARG A 140 -20.22 3.13 -7.57
CA ARG A 140 -21.30 4.07 -7.22
C ARG A 140 -21.12 4.58 -5.79
N ARG A 141 -21.06 5.90 -5.61
CA ARG A 141 -21.76 6.62 -4.52
C ARG A 141 -21.75 8.14 -4.74
N GLY A 142 -22.97 8.69 -4.75
CA GLY A 142 -23.32 9.84 -3.91
C GLY A 142 -22.70 11.19 -4.24
N VAL A 143 -23.50 12.02 -4.91
CA VAL A 143 -23.40 13.47 -5.05
C VAL A 143 -23.02 14.16 -3.73
N TRP A 144 -22.03 15.05 -3.78
CA TRP A 144 -22.01 16.29 -3.00
C TRP A 144 -21.62 17.44 -3.93
N LYS A 145 -22.61 18.25 -4.33
CA LYS A 145 -22.38 19.57 -4.91
C LYS A 145 -22.03 20.53 -3.78
N ARG A 146 -20.96 21.31 -3.93
CA ARG A 146 -20.83 22.62 -3.30
C ARG A 146 -20.49 23.62 -4.39
N GLU A 147 -21.48 24.42 -4.74
CA GLU A 147 -21.31 25.66 -5.47
C GLU A 147 -20.62 26.66 -4.54
N TYR A 148 -19.54 27.29 -5.01
CA TYR A 148 -19.15 28.61 -4.53
C TYR A 148 -18.94 29.49 -5.73
N GLY A 149 -19.73 30.56 -5.76
CA GLY A 149 -19.77 31.56 -6.82
C GLY A 149 -18.51 32.42 -6.89
N SER A 150 -18.41 33.11 -8.03
CA SER A 150 -17.35 34.00 -8.48
C SER A 150 -17.16 35.25 -7.61
N VAL A 151 -15.94 35.78 -7.59
CA VAL A 151 -15.56 37.21 -7.79
C VAL A 151 -14.04 37.19 -8.09
N ALA A 152 -13.41 37.89 -9.04
CA ALA A 152 -13.76 38.84 -10.09
C ALA A 152 -12.88 38.52 -11.32
#